data_AF-A0A2E3KMA9-F1
#
_entry.id   AF-A0A2E3KMA9-F1
#
_cell.length_a   1.000
_cell.length_b   1.000
_cell.length_c   1.000
_cell.angle_alpha   90.00
_cell.angle_beta   90.00
_cell.angle_gamma   90.00
#
_symmetry.space_group_name_H-M   'P 1'
#
loop_
_entity.id
_entity.type
_entity.pdbx_description
1 polymer ?
#
loop_
_entity_poly.entity_id
_entity_poly.type
_entity_poly.pdbx_seq_one_letter_code
_entity_poly.pdbx_strand_id
1 'polypeptide(L)'
;MRTPKKTRLLAVSSGGGHWVQLQRMSEAFEGCDVSWVTVREGYRVDLKNQSDRFFVIPDATRWNKVGLVFLLFRVILVVIRVRPHAIVTTGAAPGLLALMVGKMLGCRTCWIDSIANMEEMSLSGRKARRWASLWLTQWSHLSTEEGPEYHGSVLQNFCVEDAGEQGGCEA
;
A
#
# COMPACT_ATOMS: atom_id res chain seq x y z
N MET A 1 27.34 -21.90 5.75
CA MET A 1 26.25 -21.14 6.38
C MET A 1 25.19 -20.82 5.32
N ARG A 2 23.92 -21.23 5.50
CA ARG A 2 22.83 -20.82 4.62
C ARG A 2 22.44 -19.39 5.01
N THR A 3 22.58 -18.44 4.10
CA THR A 3 22.06 -17.08 4.27
C THR A 3 20.55 -17.14 4.56
N PRO A 4 20.03 -16.43 5.59
CA PRO A 4 18.61 -16.42 5.85
C PRO A 4 17.86 -15.89 4.63
N LYS A 5 16.81 -16.62 4.23
CA LYS A 5 16.06 -16.31 3.00
C LYS A 5 15.29 -15.01 3.22
N LYS A 6 15.71 -13.93 2.55
CA LYS A 6 15.03 -12.61 2.65
C LYS A 6 13.56 -12.70 2.27
N THR A 7 12.71 -11.96 2.99
CA THR A 7 11.29 -11.87 2.71
C THR A 7 11.05 -11.12 1.40
N ARG A 8 10.57 -11.81 0.37
CA ARG A 8 10.09 -11.18 -0.87
C ARG A 8 8.81 -10.38 -0.62
N LEU A 9 8.88 -9.07 -0.83
CA LEU A 9 7.78 -8.12 -0.67
C LEU A 9 7.41 -7.55 -2.03
N LEU A 10 6.11 -7.51 -2.35
CA LEU A 10 5.61 -6.79 -3.53
C LEU A 10 4.96 -5.48 -3.06
N ALA A 11 5.57 -4.34 -3.40
CA ALA A 11 5.08 -3.01 -3.09
C ALA A 11 4.34 -2.44 -4.31
N VAL A 12 3.03 -2.23 -4.17
CA VAL A 12 2.14 -1.90 -5.30
C VAL A 12 1.46 -0.55 -5.06
N SER A 13 1.50 0.33 -6.05
CA SER A 13 0.69 1.55 -6.03
C SER A 13 0.28 1.96 -7.44
N SER A 14 -0.73 2.82 -7.56
CA SER A 14 -0.90 3.62 -8.77
C SER A 14 0.14 4.75 -8.82
N GLY A 15 0.00 5.68 -9.76
CA GLY A 15 0.87 6.85 -9.82
C GLY A 15 0.53 7.95 -8.81
N GLY A 16 1.24 9.06 -8.92
CA GLY A 16 0.98 10.29 -8.16
C GLY A 16 1.18 10.12 -6.66
N GLY A 17 0.24 10.67 -5.87
CA GLY A 17 0.32 10.66 -4.41
C GLY A 17 0.41 9.26 -3.80
N HIS A 18 -0.18 8.23 -4.43
CA HIS A 18 -0.08 6.85 -3.93
C HIS A 18 1.35 6.30 -4.06
N TRP A 19 2.04 6.62 -5.16
CA TRP A 19 3.45 6.27 -5.36
C TRP A 19 4.34 6.98 -4.33
N VAL A 20 4.16 8.30 -4.18
CA VAL A 20 4.92 9.11 -3.20
C VAL A 20 4.71 8.59 -1.77
N GLN A 21 3.45 8.28 -1.40
CA GLN A 21 3.14 7.70 -0.09
C GLN A 21 3.82 6.35 0.10
N LEU A 22 3.81 5.47 -0.91
CA LEU A 22 4.46 4.16 -0.82
C LEU A 22 5.99 4.29 -0.72
N GLN A 23 6.59 5.23 -1.45
CA GLN A 23 8.03 5.51 -1.39
C GLN A 23 8.45 6.00 0.00
N ARG A 24 7.64 6.84 0.67
CA ARG A 24 7.93 7.26 2.06
C ARG A 24 7.96 6.10 3.06
N MET A 25 7.37 4.97 2.72
CA MET A 25 7.37 3.77 3.57
C MET A 25 8.53 2.82 3.23
N SER A 26 9.44 3.18 2.31
CA SER A 26 10.52 2.29 1.87
C SER A 26 11.43 1.86 3.01
N GLU A 27 11.65 2.73 4.01
CA GLU A 27 12.46 2.43 5.20
C GLU A 27 11.86 1.28 6.02
N ALA A 28 10.53 1.19 6.10
CA ALA A 28 9.85 0.08 6.78
C ALA A 28 10.00 -1.26 6.05
N PHE A 29 10.52 -1.25 4.81
CA PHE A 29 10.76 -2.44 4.00
C PHE A 29 12.23 -2.86 4.00
N GLU A 30 13.09 -2.21 4.79
CA GLU A 30 14.49 -2.61 4.93
C GLU A 30 14.63 -4.07 5.36
N GLY A 31 15.63 -4.75 4.79
CA GLY A 31 15.84 -6.18 4.98
C GLY A 31 14.93 -7.09 4.14
N CYS A 32 13.86 -6.56 3.54
CA CYS A 32 13.06 -7.30 2.55
C CYS A 32 13.71 -7.25 1.15
N ASP A 33 13.35 -8.26 0.34
CA ASP A 33 13.67 -8.31 -1.08
C ASP A 33 12.47 -7.73 -1.86
N VAL A 34 12.46 -6.42 -2.03
CA VAL A 34 11.30 -5.66 -2.53
C VAL A 34 11.22 -5.70 -4.06
N SER A 35 9.99 -5.83 -4.58
CA SER A 35 9.64 -5.64 -5.99
C SER A 35 8.57 -4.54 -6.06
N TRP A 36 8.76 -3.57 -6.93
CA TRP A 36 7.94 -2.38 -7.05
C TRP A 36 7.02 -2.48 -8.26
N VAL A 37 5.75 -2.15 -8.09
CA VAL A 37 4.76 -2.15 -9.16
C VAL A 37 4.05 -0.80 -9.21
N THR A 38 4.03 -0.18 -10.38
CA THR A 38 3.33 1.08 -10.63
C THR A 38 2.85 1.19 -12.08
N VAL A 39 2.23 2.31 -12.45
CA VAL A 39 1.58 2.52 -13.74
C VAL A 39 2.41 3.33 -14.74
N ARG A 40 3.56 3.87 -14.33
CA ARG A 40 4.43 4.69 -15.18
C ARG A 40 5.89 4.28 -15.06
N GLU A 41 6.55 4.07 -16.20
CA GLU A 41 7.98 3.75 -16.29
C GLU A 41 8.87 4.85 -15.71
N GLY A 42 8.44 6.12 -15.82
CA GLY A 42 9.18 7.27 -15.32
C GLY A 42 9.45 7.25 -13.81
N TYR A 43 8.70 6.48 -13.02
CA TYR A 43 8.96 6.34 -11.58
C TYR A 43 10.17 5.45 -11.23
N ARG A 44 10.75 4.75 -12.22
CA ARG A 44 11.94 3.92 -11.97
C ARG A 44 13.12 4.74 -11.44
N VAL A 45 13.24 6.01 -11.83
CA VAL A 45 14.33 6.90 -11.40
C VAL A 45 14.31 7.19 -9.89
N ASP A 46 13.14 7.06 -9.24
CA ASP A 46 13.00 7.26 -7.81
C ASP A 46 13.65 6.12 -7.00
N LEU A 47 13.87 4.95 -7.64
CA LEU A 47 14.47 3.79 -7.01
C LEU A 47 16.00 3.87 -7.09
N LYS A 48 16.61 4.52 -6.10
CA LYS A 48 18.05 4.81 -6.05
C LYS A 48 18.99 3.61 -6.29
N ASN A 49 18.59 2.37 -6.00
CA ASN A 49 19.43 1.15 -6.15
C ASN A 49 18.65 -0.16 -6.41
N GLN A 50 17.37 -0.10 -6.78
CA GLN A 50 16.50 -1.30 -6.93
C GLN A 50 15.80 -1.36 -8.30
N SER A 51 16.45 -0.84 -9.33
CA SER A 51 15.88 -0.71 -10.68
C SER A 51 15.44 -2.03 -11.29
N ASP A 52 16.09 -3.15 -10.98
CA ASP A 52 15.85 -4.43 -11.68
C ASP A 52 14.54 -5.13 -11.27
N ARG A 53 13.90 -4.68 -10.18
CA ARG A 53 12.69 -5.30 -9.64
C ARG A 53 11.49 -4.36 -9.70
N PHE A 54 11.40 -3.65 -10.81
CA PHE A 54 10.33 -2.68 -11.07
C PHE A 54 9.48 -3.14 -12.26
N PHE A 55 8.17 -3.16 -12.05
CA PHE A 55 7.17 -3.62 -13.01
C PHE A 55 6.17 -2.52 -13.31
N VAL A 56 5.87 -2.31 -14.59
CA VAL A 56 4.82 -1.40 -15.03
C VAL A 56 3.58 -2.17 -15.43
N ILE A 57 2.44 -1.74 -14.92
CA ILE A 57 1.11 -2.26 -15.22
C ILE A 57 0.25 -1.19 -15.88
N PRO A 58 -0.79 -1.57 -16.65
CA PRO A 58 -1.69 -0.60 -17.28
C PRO A 58 -2.36 0.32 -16.25
N ASP A 59 -2.45 1.61 -16.56
CA ASP A 59 -3.30 2.54 -15.81
C ASP A 59 -4.77 2.32 -16.19
N ALA A 60 -5.53 1.68 -15.30
CA ALA A 60 -6.94 1.42 -15.53
C ALA A 60 -7.77 2.05 -14.42
N THR A 61 -8.71 2.90 -14.83
CA THR A 61 -9.70 3.48 -13.94
C THR A 61 -10.97 2.64 -13.91
N ARG A 62 -11.84 2.89 -12.91
CA ARG A 62 -13.13 2.21 -12.73
C ARG A 62 -14.05 2.26 -13.96
N TRP A 63 -13.84 3.22 -14.85
CA TRP A 63 -14.65 3.44 -16.05
C TRP A 63 -14.21 2.59 -17.25
N ASN A 64 -12.99 2.06 -17.24
CA ASN A 64 -12.45 1.25 -18.31
C ASN A 64 -12.45 -0.24 -17.94
N LYS A 65 -13.59 -0.92 -18.11
CA LYS A 65 -13.75 -2.34 -17.78
C LYS A 65 -12.76 -3.25 -18.53
N VAL A 66 -12.51 -2.95 -19.81
CA VAL A 66 -11.53 -3.70 -20.62
C VAL A 66 -10.11 -3.48 -20.08
N GLY A 67 -9.78 -2.23 -19.74
CA GLY A 67 -8.52 -1.89 -19.07
C GLY A 67 -8.33 -2.61 -17.74
N LEU A 68 -9.39 -2.78 -16.95
CA LEU A 68 -9.33 -3.54 -15.69
C LEU A 68 -9.01 -5.04 -15.91
N VAL A 69 -9.49 -5.64 -17.01
CA VAL A 69 -9.14 -7.03 -17.36
C VAL A 69 -7.66 -7.16 -17.72
N PHE A 70 -7.13 -6.25 -18.54
CA PHE A 70 -5.71 -6.23 -18.88
C PHE A 70 -4.83 -5.95 -17.65
N LEU A 71 -5.26 -5.02 -16.79
CA LEU A 71 -4.61 -4.75 -15.52
C LEU A 71 -4.58 -6.01 -14.64
N LEU A 72 -5.73 -6.68 -14.46
CA LEU A 72 -5.81 -7.92 -13.69
C LEU A 72 -4.86 -8.98 -14.24
N PHE A 73 -4.86 -9.20 -15.56
CA PHE A 73 -3.97 -10.17 -16.19
C PHE A 73 -2.50 -9.84 -15.94
N ARG A 74 -2.10 -8.56 -16.06
CA ARG A 74 -0.73 -8.14 -15.75
C ARG A 74 -0.37 -8.27 -14.28
N VAL A 75 -1.27 -7.94 -13.37
CA VAL A 75 -1.08 -8.15 -11.93
C VAL A 75 -0.88 -9.63 -11.63
N ILE A 76 -1.69 -10.52 -12.20
CA ILE A 76 -1.55 -11.98 -12.04
C ILE A 76 -0.15 -12.44 -12.48
N LEU A 77 0.29 -12.03 -13.67
CA LEU A 77 1.61 -12.39 -14.19
C LEU A 77 2.74 -11.89 -13.28
N VAL A 78 2.66 -10.65 -12.78
CA VAL A 78 3.66 -10.10 -11.86
C VAL A 78 3.70 -10.88 -10.55
N VAL A 79 2.54 -11.14 -9.93
CA VAL A 79 2.48 -11.88 -8.65
C VAL A 79 3.01 -13.30 -8.81
N ILE A 80 2.66 -14.01 -9.89
CA ILE A 80 3.16 -15.36 -10.18
C ILE A 80 4.68 -15.35 -10.46
N ARG A 81 5.18 -14.32 -11.16
CA ARG A 81 6.61 -14.16 -11.48
C ARG A 81 7.44 -13.87 -10.23
N VAL A 82 6.99 -12.96 -9.37
CA VAL A 82 7.71 -12.52 -8.17
C VAL A 82 7.59 -13.53 -7.03
N ARG A 83 6.46 -14.24 -6.94
CA ARG A 83 6.12 -15.16 -5.83
C ARG A 83 6.34 -14.50 -4.46
N PRO A 84 5.68 -13.36 -4.18
CA PRO A 84 5.90 -12.63 -2.94
C PRO A 84 5.42 -13.44 -1.73
N HIS A 85 6.05 -13.23 -0.58
CA HIS A 85 5.50 -13.71 0.70
C HIS A 85 4.49 -12.70 1.26
N ALA A 86 4.68 -11.42 0.97
CA ALA A 86 3.79 -10.34 1.37
C ALA A 86 3.56 -9.34 0.24
N ILE A 87 2.38 -8.72 0.22
CA ILE A 87 2.03 -7.62 -0.67
C ILE A 87 1.61 -6.43 0.19
N VAL A 88 2.17 -5.25 -0.09
CA VAL A 88 1.79 -3.98 0.53
C VAL A 88 1.31 -3.02 -0.55
N THR A 89 0.23 -2.28 -0.27
CA THR A 89 -0.27 -1.28 -1.21
C THR A 89 -0.82 -0.05 -0.51
N THR A 90 -0.59 1.11 -1.14
CA THR A 90 -1.21 2.39 -0.79
C THR A 90 -2.50 2.68 -1.58
N GLY A 91 -3.02 1.65 -2.26
CA GLY A 91 -4.37 1.63 -2.81
C GLY A 91 -4.51 1.78 -4.33
N ALA A 92 -5.59 2.46 -4.71
CA ALA A 92 -6.30 2.42 -6.00
C ALA A 92 -6.70 1.01 -6.48
N ALA A 93 -7.19 0.91 -7.72
CA ALA A 93 -7.58 -0.37 -8.31
C ALA A 93 -6.42 -1.39 -8.45
N PRO A 94 -5.20 -1.00 -8.87
CA PRO A 94 -4.05 -1.90 -8.93
C PRO A 94 -3.75 -2.62 -7.61
N GLY A 95 -3.74 -1.87 -6.50
CA GLY A 95 -3.49 -2.42 -5.17
C GLY A 95 -4.52 -3.47 -4.79
N LEU A 96 -5.81 -3.19 -5.02
CA LEU A 96 -6.90 -4.10 -4.65
C LEU A 96 -6.79 -5.42 -5.42
N LEU A 97 -6.52 -5.35 -6.72
CA LEU A 97 -6.34 -6.54 -7.55
C LEU A 97 -5.11 -7.34 -7.12
N ALA A 98 -4.01 -6.66 -6.76
CA ALA A 98 -2.82 -7.33 -6.26
C ALA A 98 -3.07 -8.06 -4.94
N LEU A 99 -3.79 -7.44 -3.99
CA LEU A 99 -4.15 -8.11 -2.74
C LEU A 99 -5.06 -9.31 -2.98
N MET A 100 -6.07 -9.17 -3.83
CA MET A 100 -6.97 -10.28 -4.17
C MET A 100 -6.19 -11.48 -4.72
N VAL A 101 -5.33 -11.25 -5.73
CA VAL A 101 -4.51 -12.31 -6.33
C VAL A 101 -3.52 -12.89 -5.31
N GLY A 102 -2.83 -12.04 -4.55
CA GLY A 102 -1.88 -12.49 -3.53
C GLY A 102 -2.54 -13.33 -2.44
N LYS A 103 -3.71 -12.90 -1.94
CA LYS A 103 -4.46 -13.63 -0.92
C LYS A 103 -4.87 -15.01 -1.40
N MET A 104 -5.33 -15.13 -2.65
CA MET A 104 -5.66 -16.42 -3.27
C MET A 104 -4.44 -17.34 -3.39
N LEU A 105 -3.25 -16.78 -3.48
CA LEU A 105 -1.98 -17.53 -3.54
C LEU A 105 -1.31 -17.71 -2.17
N GLY A 106 -2.00 -17.34 -1.07
CA GLY A 106 -1.52 -17.53 0.31
C GLY A 106 -0.54 -16.46 0.81
N CYS A 107 -0.40 -15.32 0.12
CA CYS A 107 0.42 -14.21 0.58
C CYS A 107 -0.20 -13.50 1.78
N ARG A 108 0.65 -12.91 2.65
CA ARG A 108 0.18 -11.87 3.59
C ARG A 108 -0.10 -10.59 2.80
N THR A 109 -1.20 -9.90 3.12
CA THR A 109 -1.66 -8.74 2.35
C THR A 109 -1.89 -7.56 3.27
N CYS A 110 -1.30 -6.42 2.94
CA CYS A 110 -1.40 -5.18 3.70
C CYS A 110 -2.00 -4.10 2.80
N TRP A 111 -3.18 -3.61 3.18
CA TRP A 111 -3.79 -2.44 2.58
C TRP A 111 -3.53 -1.24 3.49
N ILE A 112 -3.05 -0.15 2.90
CA ILE A 112 -2.92 1.14 3.55
C ILE A 112 -3.70 2.12 2.72
N ASP A 113 -4.78 2.69 3.27
CA ASP A 113 -5.56 3.63 2.51
C ASP A 113 -4.76 4.91 2.23
N SER A 114 -5.07 5.57 1.12
CA SER A 114 -4.34 6.78 0.77
C SER A 114 -4.61 7.88 1.77
N ILE A 115 -3.57 8.64 2.11
CA ILE A 115 -3.70 9.78 3.01
C ILE A 115 -4.69 10.84 2.51
N ALA A 116 -4.94 10.89 1.20
CA ALA A 116 -5.94 11.77 0.60
C ALA A 116 -7.39 11.46 1.03
N ASN A 117 -7.65 10.27 1.57
CA ASN A 117 -8.98 9.83 1.98
C ASN A 117 -9.25 10.19 3.45
N MET A 118 -9.38 11.48 3.73
CA MET A 118 -9.59 12.01 5.08
C MET A 118 -11.01 11.76 5.61
N GLU A 119 -12.02 11.90 4.76
CA GLU A 119 -13.42 11.87 5.19
C GLU A 119 -13.98 10.45 5.28
N GLU A 120 -13.59 9.57 4.36
CA GLU A 120 -14.01 8.18 4.33
C GLU A 120 -12.98 7.29 3.64
N MET A 121 -12.96 6.00 3.99
CA MET A 121 -12.16 5.00 3.29
C MET A 121 -12.50 4.96 1.81
N SER A 122 -11.50 4.88 0.92
CA SER A 122 -11.76 4.75 -0.52
C SER A 122 -12.64 3.54 -0.86
N LEU A 123 -13.37 3.59 -1.98
CA LEU A 123 -14.16 2.44 -2.45
C LEU A 123 -13.30 1.16 -2.57
N SER A 124 -12.07 1.29 -3.08
CA SER A 124 -11.15 0.15 -3.15
C SER A 124 -10.70 -0.28 -1.76
N GLY A 125 -10.47 0.66 -0.84
CA GLY A 125 -10.12 0.39 0.54
C GLY A 125 -11.21 -0.36 1.29
N ARG A 126 -12.47 0.03 1.15
CA ARG A 126 -13.61 -0.73 1.70
C ARG A 126 -13.66 -2.16 1.16
N LYS A 127 -13.42 -2.34 -0.15
CA LYS A 127 -13.37 -3.67 -0.78
C LYS A 127 -12.15 -4.49 -0.35
N ALA A 128 -11.06 -3.83 0.03
CA ALA A 128 -9.83 -4.47 0.44
C ALA A 128 -9.97 -5.24 1.76
N ARG A 129 -10.93 -4.88 2.63
CA ARG A 129 -11.22 -5.57 3.90
C ARG A 129 -11.25 -7.10 3.76
N ARG A 130 -11.88 -7.62 2.70
CA ARG A 130 -11.99 -9.07 2.45
C ARG A 130 -10.67 -9.74 2.10
N TRP A 131 -9.74 -9.00 1.52
CA TRP A 131 -8.51 -9.52 0.92
C TRP A 131 -7.26 -9.16 1.71
N ALA A 132 -7.35 -8.18 2.60
CA ALA A 132 -6.27 -7.72 3.46
C ALA A 132 -6.15 -8.60 4.70
N SER A 133 -4.92 -9.01 5.03
CA SER A 133 -4.58 -9.53 6.35
C SER A 133 -4.36 -8.40 7.36
N LEU A 134 -3.92 -7.23 6.88
CA LEU A 134 -3.82 -6.00 7.65
C LEU A 134 -4.46 -4.87 6.84
N TRP A 135 -5.45 -4.19 7.41
CA TRP A 135 -6.26 -3.19 6.74
C TRP A 135 -6.20 -1.88 7.49
N LEU A 136 -5.47 -0.90 6.93
CA LEU A 136 -5.07 0.31 7.63
C LEU A 136 -5.69 1.57 7.03
N THR A 137 -6.03 2.52 7.91
CA THR A 137 -6.34 3.91 7.59
C THR A 137 -5.23 4.83 8.07
N GLN A 138 -5.12 6.01 7.45
CA GLN A 138 -4.19 7.08 7.81
C GLN A 138 -4.81 8.10 8.79
N TRP A 139 -6.08 7.89 9.16
CA TRP A 139 -6.88 8.84 9.95
C TRP A 139 -7.56 8.11 11.11
N SER A 140 -7.28 8.56 12.34
CA SER A 140 -7.76 7.89 13.56
C SER A 140 -9.27 7.81 13.65
N HIS A 141 -9.99 8.87 13.22
CA HIS A 141 -11.45 8.92 13.26
C HIS A 141 -12.15 7.98 12.27
N LEU A 142 -11.40 7.40 11.31
CA LEU A 142 -11.92 6.38 10.40
C LEU A 142 -11.73 4.95 10.92
N SER A 143 -11.00 4.79 12.03
CA SER A 143 -10.76 3.49 12.66
C SER A 143 -11.99 3.02 13.41
N THR A 144 -12.29 1.72 13.34
CA THR A 144 -13.37 1.10 14.12
C THR A 144 -12.87 -0.17 14.81
N GLU A 145 -13.66 -0.74 15.73
CA GLU A 145 -13.31 -1.99 16.42
C GLU A 145 -13.10 -3.18 15.46
N GLU A 146 -13.79 -3.19 14.31
CA GLU A 146 -13.65 -4.22 13.27
C GLU A 146 -12.64 -3.83 12.17
N GLY A 147 -11.94 -2.72 12.36
CA GLY A 147 -11.07 -2.10 11.37
C GLY A 147 -11.79 -1.12 10.41
N PRO A 148 -11.07 -0.39 9.56
CA PRO A 148 -9.62 -0.43 9.38
C PRO A 148 -8.88 0.02 10.64
N GLU A 149 -7.72 -0.53 10.91
CA GLU A 149 -6.91 -0.13 12.07
C GLU A 149 -6.14 1.15 11.77
N TYR A 150 -5.86 1.94 12.80
CA TYR A 150 -5.04 3.13 12.71
C TYR A 150 -3.75 2.95 13.52
N HIS A 151 -2.60 3.14 12.86
CA HIS A 151 -1.25 2.98 13.44
C HIS A 151 -0.38 4.23 13.22
N GLY A 152 -1.02 5.40 13.04
CA GLY A 152 -0.36 6.65 12.68
C GLY A 152 -0.46 6.99 11.20
N SER A 153 0.09 8.15 10.83
CA SER A 153 0.04 8.68 9.47
C SER A 153 1.43 8.95 8.89
N VAL A 154 1.60 8.69 7.59
CA VAL A 154 2.85 8.93 6.83
C VAL A 154 3.25 10.42 6.82
N LEU A 155 2.33 11.34 7.10
CA LEU A 155 2.60 12.78 7.20
C LEU A 155 2.44 13.38 8.62
N GLN A 156 2.22 12.59 9.66
CA GLN A 156 1.92 13.16 10.99
C GLN A 156 3.09 13.84 11.70
N ASN A 157 4.30 13.81 11.13
CA ASN A 157 5.42 14.63 11.60
C ASN A 157 5.15 16.15 11.48
N PHE A 158 4.03 16.58 10.87
CA PHE A 158 3.66 18.00 10.72
C PHE A 158 2.59 18.50 11.71
N CYS A 159 1.97 17.63 12.52
CA CYS A 159 0.88 18.00 13.44
C CYS A 159 1.13 17.49 14.86
N VAL A 160 2.34 17.65 15.38
CA VAL A 160 2.56 17.66 16.84
C VAL A 160 2.50 19.11 17.28
N GLU A 161 1.28 19.62 17.46
CA GLU A 161 1.04 20.80 18.29
C GLU A 161 0.25 20.34 19.52
N ASP A 162 0.94 20.37 20.66
CA ASP A 162 0.47 20.52 22.04
C ASP A 162 -0.98 20.15 22.35
N ALA A 163 -1.22 18.85 22.55
CA ALA A 163 -2.31 18.39 23.41
C ALA A 163 -1.74 18.10 24.81
N GLY A 164 -1.40 19.15 25.56
CA GLY A 164 -0.78 18.99 26.87
C GLY A 164 -0.67 20.26 27.70
N GLU A 165 -1.79 20.89 28.08
CA GLU A 165 -1.90 21.56 29.38
C GLU A 165 -3.39 21.83 29.70
N GLN A 166 -4.05 20.84 30.33
CA GLN A 166 -5.15 21.10 31.24
C GLN A 166 -4.62 20.88 32.65
N GLY A 167 -4.34 21.97 33.36
CA GLY A 167 -3.90 21.95 34.75
C GLY A 167 -4.50 23.11 35.54
N GLY A 168 -5.53 22.81 36.33
CA GLY A 168 -5.81 23.47 37.61
C GLY A 168 -6.41 24.87 37.58
N CYS A 169 -7.75 24.96 37.61
CA CYS A 169 -8.42 26.06 38.28
C CYS A 169 -8.71 25.62 39.72
N GLU A 170 -7.91 26.09 40.68
CA GLU A 170 -8.28 26.10 42.10
C GLU A 170 -8.47 27.56 42.54
N ALA A 171 -9.57 27.77 43.27
CA ALA A 171 -10.03 29.04 43.82
C ALA A 171 -9.38 29.34 45.18
#